data_AF-A0A059L9Z3-F1
#
_entry.id   AF-A0A059L9Z3-F1
#
_cell.length_a   1.000
_cell.length_b   1.000
_cell.length_c   1.000
_cell.angle_alpha   90.00
_cell.angle_beta   90.00
_cell.angle_gamma   90.00
#
_symmetry.space_group_name_H-M   'P 1'
#
loop_
_entity.id
_entity.type
_entity.pdbx_description
1 polymer ?
#
loop_
_entity_poly.entity_id
_entity_poly.type
_entity_poly.pdbx_seq_one_letter_code
_entity_poly.pdbx_strand_id
1 'polypeptide(L)'
;MTILTSQTVVGIDIAKAEVVAYRADQQTIEPIKNDRTALKRWLKALPAHSAIALEATNIYHLDTVELAHQMGHQVYVVDAYRVSHYRRGVGQRAKNDACDAR
;
A
#
# COMPACT_ATOMS: atom_id res chain seq x y z
N MET A 1 16.69 -23.86 -12.81
CA MET A 1 15.84 -22.86 -13.50
C MET A 1 15.29 -21.93 -12.44
N THR A 2 15.96 -20.80 -12.18
CA THR A 2 15.55 -19.85 -11.13
C THR A 2 14.48 -18.95 -11.72
N ILE A 3 13.24 -19.13 -11.29
CA ILE A 3 12.19 -18.13 -11.56
C ILE A 3 12.55 -16.89 -10.74
N LEU A 4 12.91 -15.79 -11.40
CA LEU A 4 12.95 -14.47 -10.77
C LEU A 4 11.50 -14.06 -10.55
N THR A 5 10.89 -14.51 -9.45
CA THR A 5 9.58 -13.99 -9.04
C THR A 5 9.81 -12.58 -8.53
N SER A 6 9.52 -11.58 -9.37
CA SER A 6 9.47 -10.19 -8.95
C SER A 6 8.56 -10.09 -7.72
N GLN A 7 9.06 -9.45 -6.66
CA GLN A 7 8.31 -9.24 -5.43
C GLN A 7 7.00 -8.51 -5.74
N THR A 8 5.88 -8.98 -5.18
CA THR A 8 4.59 -8.29 -5.33
C THR A 8 4.68 -6.92 -4.67
N VAL A 9 4.38 -5.87 -5.44
CA VAL A 9 4.38 -4.47 -4.98
C VAL A 9 2.94 -4.03 -4.76
N VAL A 10 2.68 -3.46 -3.59
CA VAL A 10 1.37 -2.98 -3.17
C VAL A 10 1.48 -1.53 -2.71
N GLY A 11 0.72 -0.65 -3.34
CA GLY A 11 0.53 0.73 -2.90
C GLY A 11 -0.73 0.83 -2.04
N ILE A 12 -0.67 1.56 -0.94
CA ILE A 12 -1.79 1.70 -0.01
C ILE A 12 -2.04 3.16 0.32
N ASP A 13 -3.26 3.61 0.06
CA ASP A 13 -3.80 4.85 0.61
C ASP A 13 -4.62 4.54 1.89
N ILE A 14 -4.38 5.30 2.95
CA ILE A 14 -4.92 5.04 4.30
C ILE A 14 -5.82 6.18 4.73
N ALA A 15 -7.10 5.87 4.87
CA ALA A 15 -8.09 6.71 5.51
C ALA A 15 -8.53 6.14 6.86
N LYS A 16 -9.30 6.91 7.62
CA LYS A 16 -9.80 6.50 8.94
C LYS A 16 -10.68 5.25 8.89
N ALA A 17 -11.58 5.17 7.90
CA ALA A 17 -12.59 4.11 7.83
C ALA A 17 -12.18 2.96 6.91
N GLU A 18 -11.35 3.24 5.92
CA GLU A 18 -10.94 2.30 4.89
C GLU A 18 -9.49 2.52 4.45
N VAL A 19 -8.96 1.49 3.84
CA VAL A 19 -7.63 1.40 3.26
C VAL A 19 -7.84 0.96 1.82
N VAL A 20 -7.31 1.71 0.87
CA VAL A 20 -7.41 1.37 -0.56
C VAL A 20 -6.06 0.83 -1.01
N ALA A 21 -6.03 -0.44 -1.41
CA ALA A 21 -4.81 -1.10 -1.83
C ALA A 21 -4.81 -1.32 -3.34
N TYR A 22 -3.72 -0.92 -3.99
CA TYR A 22 -3.44 -1.23 -5.38
C TYR A 22 -2.34 -2.28 -5.49
N ARG A 23 -2.62 -3.36 -6.23
CA ARG A 23 -1.67 -4.44 -6.50
C ARG A 23 -1.10 -4.31 -7.90
N ALA A 24 0.21 -4.07 -8.00
CA ALA A 24 0.85 -3.82 -9.29
C ALA A 24 0.89 -5.06 -10.21
N ASP A 25 1.01 -6.26 -9.63
CA ASP A 25 1.06 -7.53 -10.36
C ASP A 25 -0.29 -7.89 -11.01
N GLN A 26 -1.39 -7.52 -10.37
CA GLN A 26 -2.76 -7.80 -10.82
C GLN A 26 -3.45 -6.59 -11.45
N GLN A 27 -2.89 -5.40 -11.26
CA GLN A 27 -3.51 -4.12 -11.62
C GLN A 27 -4.90 -3.93 -11.00
N THR A 28 -5.12 -4.47 -9.81
CA THR A 28 -6.38 -4.41 -9.08
C THR A 28 -6.35 -3.34 -8.00
N ILE A 29 -7.51 -2.75 -7.74
CA ILE A 29 -7.75 -1.86 -6.60
C ILE A 29 -8.78 -2.57 -5.70
N GLU A 30 -8.44 -2.69 -4.42
CA GLU A 30 -9.28 -3.32 -3.42
C GLU A 30 -9.48 -2.34 -2.24
N PRO A 31 -10.73 -2.01 -1.87
CA PRO A 31 -11.02 -1.33 -0.61
C PRO A 31 -11.10 -2.35 0.54
N ILE A 32 -10.37 -2.08 1.61
CA ILE A 32 -10.37 -2.87 2.85
C ILE A 32 -10.84 -1.96 3.98
N LYS A 33 -11.72 -2.46 4.83
CA LYS A 33 -12.09 -1.72 6.05
C LYS A 33 -10.85 -1.52 6.93
N ASN A 34 -10.66 -0.30 7.46
CA ASN A 34 -9.58 0.00 8.39
C ASN A 34 -9.92 -0.53 9.79
N ASP A 35 -9.95 -1.86 9.90
CA ASP A 35 -10.05 -2.59 11.14
C ASP A 35 -9.03 -3.72 11.15
N ARG A 36 -8.46 -3.99 12.32
CA ARG A 36 -7.37 -4.95 12.48
C ARG A 36 -7.71 -6.36 11.98
N THR A 37 -8.98 -6.77 12.01
CA THR A 37 -9.39 -8.12 11.57
C THR A 37 -9.44 -8.20 10.05
N ALA A 38 -10.07 -7.22 9.40
CA ALA A 38 -10.12 -7.12 7.94
C ALA A 38 -8.72 -6.98 7.34
N LEU A 39 -7.89 -6.09 7.91
CA LEU A 39 -6.51 -5.88 7.50
C LEU A 39 -5.68 -7.16 7.63
N LYS A 40 -5.74 -7.85 8.78
CA LYS A 40 -5.01 -9.10 8.99
C LYS A 40 -5.42 -10.19 7.99
N ARG A 41 -6.72 -10.32 7.71
CA ARG A 41 -7.22 -11.29 6.73
C ARG A 41 -6.70 -10.96 5.33
N TRP A 42 -6.73 -9.69 4.95
CA TRP A 42 -6.25 -9.23 3.65
C TRP A 42 -4.73 -9.42 3.49
N LEU A 43 -3.93 -9.00 4.47
CA LEU A 43 -2.47 -9.19 4.47
C LEU A 43 -2.10 -10.67 4.36
N LYS A 44 -2.86 -11.58 4.97
CA LYS A 44 -2.63 -13.05 4.86
C LYS A 44 -2.83 -13.58 3.44
N ALA A 45 -3.64 -12.91 2.63
CA ALA A 45 -3.91 -13.31 1.25
C ALA A 45 -2.84 -12.81 0.28
N LEU A 46 -1.98 -11.86 0.70
CA LEU A 46 -0.87 -11.39 -0.11
C LEU A 46 0.24 -12.46 -0.19
N PRO A 47 0.98 -12.51 -1.31
CA PRO A 47 2.20 -13.30 -1.40
C PRO A 47 3.17 -12.96 -0.26
N ALA A 48 3.85 -13.97 0.27
CA ALA A 48 4.87 -13.79 1.30
C ALA A 48 5.93 -12.78 0.83
N HIS A 49 6.43 -11.97 1.77
CA HIS A 49 7.45 -10.95 1.50
C HIS A 49 7.03 -9.87 0.50
N SER A 50 5.73 -9.66 0.24
CA SER A 50 5.28 -8.50 -0.56
C SER A 50 5.88 -7.17 -0.06
N ALA A 51 6.20 -6.26 -0.98
CA ALA A 51 6.60 -4.89 -0.72
C ALA A 51 5.35 -4.01 -0.63
N ILE A 52 5.15 -3.36 0.50
CA ILE A 52 3.97 -2.56 0.80
C ILE A 52 4.39 -1.13 1.06
N ALA A 53 4.06 -0.22 0.14
CA ALA A 53 4.23 1.21 0.31
C ALA A 53 2.93 1.83 0.80
N LEU A 54 2.98 2.60 1.87
CA LEU A 54 1.80 3.23 2.46
C LEU A 54 2.05 4.69 2.86
N GLU A 55 1.07 5.54 2.56
CA GLU A 55 1.10 6.94 2.94
C GLU A 55 0.63 7.11 4.40
N ALA A 56 1.50 7.66 5.24
CA ALA A 56 1.18 7.85 6.65
C ALA A 56 0.28 9.07 6.87
N THR A 57 -1.01 8.82 7.10
CA THR A 57 -1.97 9.85 7.54
C THR A 57 -2.29 9.69 9.03
N ASN A 58 -1.79 10.61 9.87
CA ASN A 58 -1.98 10.60 11.32
C ASN A 58 -1.64 9.20 11.92
N ILE A 59 -2.44 8.64 12.83
CA ILE A 59 -2.21 7.33 13.46
C ILE A 59 -2.87 6.14 12.72
N TYR A 60 -3.64 6.38 11.66
CA TYR A 60 -4.50 5.34 11.05
C TYR A 60 -3.74 4.23 10.33
N HIS A 61 -2.44 4.41 10.12
CA HIS A 61 -1.58 3.45 9.45
C HIS A 61 -0.94 2.42 10.37
N LEU A 62 -0.99 2.64 11.70
CA LEU A 62 -0.24 1.85 12.68
C LEU A 62 -0.63 0.36 12.63
N ASP A 63 -1.93 0.05 12.65
CA ASP A 63 -2.41 -1.34 12.59
C ASP A 63 -1.91 -2.05 11.33
N THR A 64 -1.95 -1.38 10.17
CA THR A 64 -1.49 -1.93 8.89
C THR A 64 0.02 -2.20 8.92
N VAL A 65 0.82 -1.23 9.38
CA VAL A 65 2.28 -1.36 9.49
C VAL A 65 2.66 -2.50 10.42
N GLU A 66 2.09 -2.53 11.63
CA GLU A 66 2.39 -3.55 12.63
C GLU A 66 2.09 -4.95 12.12
N LEU A 67 0.87 -5.16 11.59
CA LEU A 67 0.45 -6.47 11.09
C LEU A 67 1.32 -6.90 9.91
N ALA A 68 1.57 -6.00 8.95
CA ALA A 68 2.36 -6.33 7.76
C ALA A 68 3.79 -6.71 8.13
N HIS A 69 4.42 -5.93 9.02
CA HIS A 69 5.77 -6.21 9.50
C HIS A 69 5.85 -7.52 10.29
N GLN A 70 4.87 -7.78 11.17
CA GLN A 70 4.76 -9.05 11.92
C GLN A 70 4.63 -10.28 11.00
N MET A 71 4.08 -10.09 9.79
CA MET A 71 3.88 -11.14 8.80
C MET A 71 5.04 -11.29 7.82
N GLY A 72 6.12 -10.52 8.01
CA GLY A 72 7.34 -10.62 7.20
C GLY A 72 7.27 -9.90 5.84
N HIS A 73 6.30 -9.01 5.66
CA HIS A 73 6.26 -8.09 4.51
C HIS A 73 7.27 -6.96 4.70
N GLN A 74 7.75 -6.42 3.58
CA GLN A 74 8.58 -5.22 3.59
C GLN A 74 7.67 -4.01 3.56
N VAL A 75 7.73 -3.18 4.59
CA VAL A 75 6.84 -2.02 4.73
C VAL A 75 7.63 -0.73 4.53
N TYR A 76 7.16 0.10 3.61
CA TYR A 76 7.71 1.41 3.28
C TYR A 76 6.69 2.48 3.66
N VAL A 77 6.97 3.20 4.74
CA VAL A 77 6.14 4.34 5.13
C VAL A 77 6.61 5.56 4.35
N VAL A 78 5.75 6.07 3.46
CA VAL A 78 6.05 7.23 2.63
C VAL A 78 5.38 8.49 3.16
N ASP A 79 6.13 9.58 3.08
CA ASP A 79 5.63 10.92 3.38
C ASP A 79 4.86 11.45 2.16
N ALA A 80 3.55 11.65 2.37
CA ALA A 80 2.59 12.28 1.47
C ALA A 80 3.16 13.51 0.74
N TYR A 81 3.86 14.37 1.49
CA TYR A 81 4.44 15.59 0.98
C TYR A 81 5.53 15.31 -0.05
N ARG A 82 6.38 14.31 0.22
CA ARG A 82 7.46 13.89 -0.67
C ARG A 82 6.91 13.22 -1.94
N VAL A 83 5.88 12.39 -1.82
CA VAL A 83 5.20 11.76 -2.97
C VAL A 83 4.55 12.82 -3.86
N SER A 84 3.82 13.78 -3.27
CA SER A 84 3.19 14.88 -4.01
C SER A 84 4.21 15.74 -4.75
N HIS A 85 5.33 16.09 -4.11
CA HIS A 85 6.40 16.85 -4.75
C HIS A 85 7.10 16.07 -5.85
N TYR A 86 7.31 14.76 -5.68
CA TYR A 86 7.83 13.90 -6.74
C TYR A 86 6.87 13.86 -7.93
N ARG A 87 5.56 13.61 -7.71
CA ARG A 87 4.52 13.62 -8.76
C ARG A 87 4.49 14.93 -9.55
N ARG A 88 4.61 16.07 -8.85
CA ARG A 88 4.72 17.40 -9.48
C ARG A 88 5.99 17.56 -10.29
N GLY A 89 7.12 17.04 -9.80
CA GLY A 89 8.42 17.07 -10.49
C GLY A 89 8.46 16.22 -11.76
N VAL A 90 7.74 15.09 -11.79
CA VAL A 90 7.67 14.20 -12.97
C VAL A 90 6.51 14.50 -13.92
N GLY A 91 5.74 15.57 -13.69
CA GLY A 91 4.74 16.09 -14.63
C GLY A 91 3.35 15.44 -14.60
N GLN A 92 3.02 14.63 -13.59
CA GLN A 92 1.64 14.12 -13.43
C GLN A 92 0.75 15.20 -12.78
N ARG A 93 -0.15 15.77 -13.58
CA ARG A 93 -1.05 16.90 -13.22
C ARG A 93 -2.50 16.49 -12.92
N ALA A 94 -2.85 15.21 -13.02
CA ALA A 94 -4.20 14.75 -12.74
C ALA A 94 -4.29 14.21 -11.29
N LYS A 95 -5.25 14.76 -10.52
CA LYS A 95 -5.64 14.26 -9.20
C LYS A 95 -6.90 13.41 -9.41
N ASN A 96 -6.76 12.11 -9.30
CA ASN A 96 -7.82 11.13 -9.48
C ASN A 96 -7.48 9.93 -8.59
N ASP A 97 -8.44 9.42 -7.84
CA ASP A 97 -8.22 8.43 -6.75
C ASP A 97 -7.50 7.16 -7.21
N ALA A 98 -7.60 6.80 -8.50
CA ALA A 98 -6.87 5.68 -9.09
C ALA A 98 -5.36 5.94 -9.33
N CYS A 99 -4.95 7.20 -9.41
CA CYS A 99 -3.54 7.60 -9.56
C CYS A 99 -2.82 7.67 -8.23
N ASP A 100 -3.52 7.87 -7.11
CA ASP A 100 -2.87 7.96 -5.80
C ASP A 100 -2.35 6.60 -5.31
N ALA A 101 -2.95 5.50 -5.79
CA ALA A 101 -2.54 4.14 -5.46
C ALA A 101 -1.44 3.56 -6.39
N ARG A 102 -1.09 4.23 -7.50
CA ARG A 102 -0.05 3.80 -8.46
C ARG A 102 1.33 4.38 -8.16
#